data_AF-A0A957Q897-F1
#
_entry.id   AF-A0A957Q897-F1
#
_cell.length_a   1.000
_cell.length_b   1.000
_cell.length_c   1.000
_cell.angle_alpha   90.00
_cell.angle_beta   90.00
_cell.angle_gamma   90.00
#
_symmetry.space_group_name_H-M   'P 1'
#
loop_
_entity.id
_entity.type
_entity.pdbx_description
1 polymer ?
#
loop_
_entity_poly.entity_id
_entity_poly.type
_entity_poly.pdbx_seq_one_letter_code
_entity_poly.pdbx_strand_id
1 'polypeptide(L)'
;MSFGITKTIPSKEGRQAVDALYQLAGEYEFHMAGKPSKLQVGDYVYTIFQDELIGRCRIKELIAGATNPDSGKPRTLILMETPGEKLAQPIPKAGHRGTRYYDGADWPA
;
A
#
# COMPACT_ATOMS: atom_id res chain seq x y z
N MET A 1 1.01 14.57 10.19
CA MET A 1 1.93 13.44 9.92
C MET A 1 1.12 12.38 9.18
N SER A 2 1.58 11.98 8.00
CA SER A 2 0.85 11.06 7.12
C SER A 2 1.29 9.62 7.40
N PHE A 3 0.92 9.07 8.57
CA PHE A 3 1.34 7.73 8.95
C PHE A 3 0.72 6.67 8.02
N GLY A 4 1.43 5.54 7.87
CA GLY A 4 0.98 4.47 7.02
C GLY A 4 1.93 3.28 6.91
N ILE A 5 1.78 2.56 5.81
CA ILE A 5 2.66 1.47 5.43
C ILE A 5 3.13 1.65 3.99
N THR A 6 4.33 1.21 3.68
CA THR A 6 4.80 1.01 2.32
C THR A 6 4.38 -0.37 1.82
N LYS A 7 4.11 -0.50 0.52
CA LYS A 7 3.79 -1.75 -0.15
C LYS A 7 4.53 -1.81 -1.47
N THR A 8 5.48 -2.73 -1.58
CA THR A 8 6.12 -3.02 -2.87
C THR A 8 5.15 -3.79 -3.78
N ILE A 9 4.85 -3.22 -4.94
CA ILE A 9 4.11 -3.85 -6.02
C ILE A 9 5.12 -4.63 -6.88
N PRO A 10 4.93 -5.94 -7.09
CA PRO A 10 5.83 -6.74 -7.92
C PRO A 10 5.90 -6.19 -9.35
N SER A 11 7.11 -6.14 -9.93
CA SER A 11 7.31 -5.69 -11.32
C SER A 11 6.49 -6.48 -12.36
N LYS A 12 6.11 -7.72 -12.03
CA LYS A 12 5.26 -8.58 -12.86
C LYS A 12 3.82 -8.08 -13.04
N GLU A 13 3.29 -7.26 -12.13
CA GLU A 13 1.94 -6.68 -12.31
C GLU A 13 1.94 -5.58 -13.37
N GLY A 14 3.12 -5.08 -13.75
CA GLY A 14 3.27 -4.08 -14.78
C GLY A 14 2.86 -2.68 -14.33
N ARG A 15 3.33 -1.68 -15.08
CA ARG A 15 3.05 -0.27 -14.77
C ARG A 15 1.56 0.07 -14.88
N GLN A 16 0.84 -0.62 -15.76
CA GLN A 16 -0.60 -0.42 -15.96
C GLN A 16 -1.42 -0.73 -14.70
N ALA A 17 -1.09 -1.79 -13.96
CA ALA A 17 -1.78 -2.11 -12.71
C ALA A 17 -1.52 -1.05 -11.64
N VAL A 18 -0.30 -0.51 -11.59
CA VAL A 18 0.05 0.60 -10.69
C VAL A 18 -0.69 1.88 -11.09
N ASP A 19 -0.71 2.21 -12.38
CA ASP A 19 -1.40 3.41 -12.87
C ASP A 19 -2.92 3.32 -12.66
N ALA A 20 -3.50 2.12 -12.74
CA ALA A 20 -4.92 1.89 -12.43
C ALA A 20 -5.28 2.33 -11.00
N LEU A 21 -4.39 2.14 -10.02
CA LEU A 21 -4.59 2.61 -8.63
C LEU A 21 -4.77 4.12 -8.52
N TYR A 22 -4.24 4.88 -9.49
CA TYR A 22 -4.22 6.34 -9.48
C TYR A 22 -5.15 6.98 -10.50
N GLN A 23 -5.65 6.22 -11.47
CA GLN A 23 -6.51 6.72 -12.55
C GLN A 23 -7.96 6.24 -12.42
N LEU A 24 -8.20 5.06 -11.84
CA LEU A 24 -9.53 4.47 -11.76
C LEU A 24 -10.10 4.55 -10.35
N ALA A 25 -11.37 4.94 -10.27
CA ALA A 25 -12.15 4.90 -9.04
C ALA A 25 -12.58 3.46 -8.73
N GLY A 26 -12.36 3.02 -7.50
CA GLY A 26 -12.59 1.64 -7.10
C GLY A 26 -12.05 1.33 -5.72
N GLU A 27 -11.90 0.04 -5.46
CA GLU A 27 -11.34 -0.49 -4.22
C GLU A 27 -10.21 -1.46 -4.57
N TYR A 28 -9.11 -1.36 -3.84
CA TYR A 28 -8.01 -2.31 -3.98
C TYR A 28 -7.74 -2.97 -2.63
N GLU A 29 -7.73 -4.29 -2.62
CA GLU A 29 -7.50 -5.08 -1.42
C GLU A 29 -6.16 -5.84 -1.49
N PHE A 30 -5.46 -5.93 -0.36
CA PHE A 30 -4.31 -6.82 -0.25
C PHE A 30 -4.16 -7.39 1.15
N HIS A 31 -3.48 -8.53 1.20
CA HIS A 31 -3.20 -9.24 2.44
C HIS A 31 -1.83 -8.85 3.00
N MET A 32 -1.82 -8.34 4.23
CA MET A 32 -0.62 -8.14 5.02
C MET A 32 -0.41 -9.31 5.98
N ALA A 33 0.83 -9.78 6.11
CA ALA A 33 1.17 -10.80 7.09
C ALA A 33 1.14 -10.22 8.51
N GLY A 34 0.50 -10.93 9.43
CA GLY A 34 0.35 -10.51 10.83
C GLY A 34 -0.77 -9.50 11.06
N LYS A 35 -0.87 -9.04 12.31
CA LYS A 35 -1.82 -8.01 12.74
C LYS A 35 -1.08 -6.66 12.78
N PRO A 36 -1.50 -5.64 12.00
CA PRO A 36 -0.93 -4.32 12.16
C PRO A 36 -1.32 -3.77 13.53
N SER A 37 -0.32 -3.38 14.31
CA SER A 37 -0.48 -2.81 15.65
C SER A 37 -0.57 -1.28 15.64
N LYS A 38 -0.05 -0.64 14.58
CA LYS A 38 -0.01 0.83 14.46
C LYS A 38 -0.89 1.39 13.35
N LEU A 39 -1.39 0.55 12.44
CA LEU A 39 -2.17 0.97 11.28
C LEU A 39 -3.65 1.15 11.65
N GLN A 40 -4.26 2.22 11.15
CA GLN A 40 -5.65 2.56 11.39
C GLN A 40 -6.37 2.90 10.07
N VAL A 41 -7.70 2.86 10.11
CA VAL A 41 -8.51 3.34 8.98
C VAL A 41 -8.26 4.84 8.81
N GLY A 42 -8.06 5.27 7.57
CA GLY A 42 -7.69 6.64 7.22
C GLY A 42 -6.20 6.89 7.07
N ASP A 43 -5.33 5.96 7.50
CA ASP A 43 -3.90 5.96 7.20
C ASP A 43 -3.63 5.70 5.70
N TYR A 44 -2.37 5.79 5.31
CA TYR A 44 -1.96 5.66 3.92
C TYR A 44 -1.20 4.36 3.62
N VAL A 45 -1.38 3.85 2.40
CA VAL A 45 -0.53 2.82 1.81
C VAL A 45 0.27 3.44 0.69
N TYR A 46 1.57 3.55 0.91
CA TYR A 46 2.55 4.08 0.00
C TYR A 46 3.01 2.99 -0.97
N THR A 47 2.75 3.15 -2.27
CA THR A 47 3.11 2.14 -3.25
C THR A 47 4.53 2.35 -3.76
N ILE A 48 5.32 1.28 -3.71
CA ILE A 48 6.68 1.26 -4.24
C ILE A 48 6.69 0.32 -5.44
N PHE A 49 7.17 0.80 -6.58
CA PHE A 49 7.30 0.00 -7.80
C PHE A 49 8.63 0.31 -8.46
N GLN A 50 9.35 -0.73 -8.88
CA GLN A 50 10.71 -0.62 -9.44
C GLN A 50 11.66 0.22 -8.58
N ASP A 51 11.67 -0.02 -7.27
CA ASP A 51 12.50 0.71 -6.30
C ASP A 51 12.20 2.22 -6.20
N GLU A 52 11.03 2.67 -6.66
CA GLU A 52 10.56 4.05 -6.56
C GLU A 52 9.21 4.13 -5.83
N LEU A 53 9.07 5.11 -4.94
CA LEU A 53 7.78 5.49 -4.36
C LEU A 53 6.98 6.27 -5.40
N ILE A 54 5.81 5.76 -5.77
CA ILE A 54 5.02 6.28 -6.89
C ILE A 54 3.80 7.08 -6.41
N GLY A 55 3.24 6.71 -5.27
CA GLY A 55 2.07 7.38 -4.73
C GLY A 55 1.59 6.76 -3.43
N ARG A 56 0.40 7.16 -2.99
CA ARG A 56 -0.27 6.62 -1.81
C ARG A 56 -1.76 6.45 -2.04
N CYS A 57 -2.35 5.41 -1.44
CA CYS A 57 -3.80 5.23 -1.38
C CYS A 57 -4.26 5.32 0.06
N ARG A 58 -5.48 5.77 0.30
CA ARG A 58 -6.03 5.86 1.66
C ARG A 58 -6.67 4.54 2.05
N ILE A 59 -6.43 4.09 3.28
CA ILE A 59 -7.02 2.87 3.83
C ILE A 59 -8.47 3.16 4.18
N LYS A 60 -9.37 2.40 3.56
CA LYS A 60 -10.81 2.40 3.82
C LYS A 60 -11.17 1.50 4.98
N GLU A 61 -10.60 0.31 5.00
CA GLU A 61 -10.99 -0.73 5.95
C GLU A 61 -9.83 -1.68 6.25
N LEU A 62 -9.78 -2.16 7.50
CA LEU A 62 -8.77 -3.09 8.01
C LEU A 62 -9.47 -4.27 8.66
N ILE A 63 -9.47 -5.42 7.98
CA ILE A 63 -10.10 -6.64 8.46
C ILE A 63 -8.99 -7.56 8.97
N ALA A 64 -8.78 -7.55 10.29
CA ALA A 64 -7.80 -8.41 10.95
C ALA A 64 -8.34 -9.84 11.11
N GLY A 65 -7.46 -10.84 10.98
CA GLY A 65 -7.83 -12.24 11.22
C GLY A 65 -8.49 -12.93 10.03
N ALA A 66 -8.45 -12.33 8.83
CA ALA A 66 -8.82 -13.01 7.60
C ALA A 66 -7.83 -14.17 7.37
N THR A 67 -8.32 -15.39 7.51
CA THR A 67 -7.53 -16.60 7.25
C THR A 67 -7.35 -16.72 5.74
N ASN A 68 -6.13 -16.54 5.24
CA ASN A 68 -5.87 -16.78 3.82
C ASN A 68 -6.05 -18.27 3.51
N PRO A 69 -6.98 -18.66 2.61
CA PRO A 69 -7.26 -20.07 2.29
C PRO A 69 -6.04 -20.84 1.80
N ASP A 70 -5.04 -20.17 1.19
CA ASP A 70 -3.84 -20.83 0.66
C ASP A 70 -2.73 -21.08 1.70
N SER A 71 -2.72 -20.37 2.84
CA SER A 71 -1.59 -20.43 3.79
C SER A 71 -1.97 -20.79 5.22
N GLY A 72 -3.27 -20.89 5.54
CA GLY A 72 -3.76 -21.26 6.88
C GLY A 72 -3.34 -20.34 8.03
N LYS A 73 -2.69 -19.20 7.73
CA LYS A 73 -2.19 -18.24 8.73
C LYS A 73 -3.06 -16.98 8.69
N PRO A 74 -3.39 -16.40 9.87
CA PRO A 74 -4.16 -15.18 9.92
C PRO A 74 -3.38 -14.05 9.23
N ARG A 75 -4.02 -13.43 8.25
CA ARG A 75 -3.53 -12.21 7.58
C ARG A 75 -4.51 -11.09 7.85
N THR A 76 -4.04 -9.86 7.72
CA THR A 76 -4.92 -8.70 7.75
C THR A 76 -5.22 -8.30 6.32
N LEU A 77 -6.51 -8.26 5.97
CA LEU A 77 -6.98 -7.73 4.71
C LEU A 77 -7.04 -6.20 4.86
N ILE A 78 -6.38 -5.49 3.94
CA ILE A 78 -6.33 -4.04 3.89
C ILE A 78 -7.07 -3.62 2.63
N LEU A 79 -8.17 -2.90 2.80
CA LEU A 79 -8.93 -2.30 1.70
C LEU A 79 -8.56 -0.83 1.58
N MET A 80 -8.30 -0.39 0.36
CA MET A 80 -7.94 0.98 0.03
C MET A 80 -8.89 1.57 -0.99
N GLU A 81 -9.10 2.87 -0.89
CA GLU A 81 -9.85 3.63 -1.89
C GLU A 81 -8.93 4.04 -3.04
N THR A 82 -9.44 3.89 -4.28
CA THR A 82 -8.84 4.46 -5.48
C THR A 82 -9.81 5.47 -6.12
N PRO A 83 -9.33 6.50 -6.85
CA PRO A 83 -7.93 6.76 -7.17
C PRO A 83 -7.15 7.26 -5.95
N GLY A 84 -5.94 6.74 -5.78
CA GLY A 84 -4.98 7.26 -4.81
C GLY A 84 -4.34 8.57 -5.28
N GLU A 85 -3.46 9.11 -4.45
CA GLU A 85 -2.62 10.26 -4.78
C GLU A 85 -1.31 9.78 -5.44
N LYS A 86 -1.06 10.21 -6.67
CA LYS A 86 0.19 9.91 -7.40
C LYS A 86 1.18 11.06 -7.24
N LEU A 87 2.45 10.73 -7.00
CA LEU A 87 3.52 11.72 -7.02
C LEU A 87 3.76 12.19 -8.46
N ALA A 88 3.93 13.50 -8.61
CA ALA A 88 4.35 14.08 -9.89
C ALA A 88 5.75 13.60 -10.29
N GLN A 89 6.64 13.41 -9.31
CA GLN A 89 7.97 12.84 -9.47
C GLN A 89 8.15 11.69 -8.48
N PRO A 90 8.38 10.44 -8.95
CA PRO A 90 8.66 9.32 -8.07
C PRO A 90 9.90 9.56 -7.22
N ILE A 91 9.88 9.05 -5.98
CA ILE A 91 11.00 9.21 -5.03
C ILE A 91 11.78 7.89 -4.95
N PRO A 92 13.10 7.88 -5.21
CA PRO A 92 13.90 6.67 -5.10
C PRO A 92 13.84 6.03 -3.70
N LYS A 93 13.51 4.74 -3.64
CA LYS A 93 13.52 3.87 -2.45
C LYS A 93 14.19 2.52 -2.71
N ALA A 94 15.38 2.57 -3.29
CA ALA A 94 16.25 1.42 -3.47
C ALA A 94 16.43 0.61 -2.16
N GLY A 95 16.26 -0.71 -2.25
CA GLY A 95 16.41 -1.62 -1.13
C GLY A 95 15.17 -1.77 -0.25
N HIS A 96 14.10 -1.00 -0.47
CA HIS A 96 12.83 -1.21 0.22
C HIS A 96 12.04 -2.35 -0.40
N ARG A 97 11.92 -3.48 0.32
CA ARG A 97 11.12 -4.63 -0.11
C ARG A 97 10.04 -5.01 0.90
N GLY A 98 8.86 -5.28 0.38
CA GLY A 98 7.72 -5.84 1.13
C GLY A 98 6.79 -4.77 1.68
N THR A 99 6.14 -5.10 2.80
CA THR A 99 5.24 -4.20 3.53
C THR A 99 5.89 -3.77 4.84
N ARG A 100 6.06 -2.46 5.08
CA ARG A 100 6.69 -1.92 6.31
C ARG A 100 5.95 -0.70 6.80
N TYR A 101 6.05 -0.37 8.09
CA TYR A 101 5.57 0.90 8.61
C TYR A 101 6.36 2.06 8.02
N TYR A 102 5.64 3.15 7.73
CA TYR A 102 6.19 4.35 7.15
C TYR A 102 5.49 5.56 7.76
N ASP A 103 6.28 6.53 8.19
CA ASP A 103 5.82 7.75 8.86
C ASP A 103 5.42 8.86 7.87
N GLY A 104 5.60 8.61 6.57
CA GLY A 104 5.31 9.59 5.53
C GLY A 104 6.43 10.62 5.36
N ALA A 105 7.63 10.39 5.90
CA ALA A 105 8.70 11.40 5.97
C ALA A 105 9.11 12.00 4.60
N ASP A 106 9.08 11.22 3.53
CA ASP A 106 9.46 11.69 2.18
C ASP A 106 8.24 12.20 1.37
N TRP A 107 7.02 12.16 1.92
CA TRP A 107 5.84 12.61 1.18
C TRP A 107 5.78 14.15 1.15
N PRO A 108 5.63 14.78 -0.04
CA PRO A 108 5.52 16.24 -0.15
C PRO A 108 4.26 16.73 0.55
N ALA A 109 4.42 17.76 1.41
CA ALA A 109 3.34 18.39 2.17
C ALA A 109 2.46 19.29 1.31
#